data_AF-A0AA96N0H8-F1
#
_entry.id   AF-A0AA96N0H8-F1
#
_cell.length_a   1.000
_cell.length_b   1.000
_cell.length_c   1.000
_cell.angle_alpha   90.00
_cell.angle_beta   90.00
_cell.angle_gamma   90.00
#
_symmetry.space_group_name_H-M   'P 1'
#
loop_
_entity.id
_entity.type
_entity.pdbx_description
1 polymer ?
#
loop_
_entity_poly.entity_id
_entity_poly.type
_entity_poly.pdbx_seq_one_letter_code
_entity_poly.pdbx_strand_id
1 'polypeptide(L)'
;MNLTEKQKAFISHYYATLGEKSEIATVEQMVEVFVVLYLEANDNYEREKAAYSILMIHPKEKLTAFEELIDVQELYKYAAAKQKRVKNGAKEAQERRHRERGDFSLTDSEWEKAVHHFGNECAYCGKRNKLTFEHVVPFSKGGSFDKKNIIPACTVCNSSKNDMDFSVWYRNQLFYDEIREQRVIAYLNQVNELSSSLSS
;
A
#
# COMPACT_ATOMS: atom_id res chain seq x y z
N MET A 1 24.65 16.98 5.96
CA MET A 1 25.78 16.56 6.82
C MET A 1 26.68 15.62 6.03
N ASN A 2 28.01 15.72 6.15
CA ASN A 2 28.95 14.77 5.52
C ASN A 2 28.96 13.44 6.27
N LEU A 3 29.11 12.34 5.54
CA LEU A 3 29.17 10.99 6.09
C LEU A 3 30.51 10.71 6.79
N THR A 4 30.45 10.03 7.93
CA THR A 4 31.62 9.51 8.65
C THR A 4 32.19 8.27 7.96
N GLU A 5 33.44 7.93 8.24
CA GLU A 5 34.09 6.73 7.67
C GLU A 5 33.36 5.42 8.02
N LYS A 6 32.74 5.33 9.19
CA LYS A 6 31.90 4.17 9.57
C LYS A 6 30.63 4.09 8.73
N GLN A 7 29.99 5.22 8.45
CA GLN A 7 28.80 5.29 7.59
C GLN A 7 29.15 4.93 6.14
N LYS A 8 30.30 5.39 5.63
CA LYS A 8 30.81 5.00 4.31
C LYS A 8 31.12 3.50 4.23
N ALA A 9 31.69 2.91 5.28
CA ALA A 9 31.95 1.47 5.35
C ALA A 9 30.66 0.64 5.37
N PHE A 10 29.63 1.09 6.10
CA PHE A 10 28.29 0.48 6.09
C PHE A 10 27.67 0.53 4.70
N ILE A 11 27.67 1.70 4.04
CA ILE A 11 27.17 1.87 2.67
C ILE A 11 27.90 0.96 1.68
N SER A 12 29.22 0.80 1.84
CA SER A 12 30.02 -0.10 1.02
C SER A 12 29.62 -1.57 1.21
N HIS A 13 29.41 -2.00 2.46
CA HIS A 13 28.94 -3.36 2.78
C HIS A 13 27.53 -3.62 2.26
N TYR A 14 26.65 -2.63 2.39
CA TYR A 14 25.29 -2.65 1.87
C TYR A 14 25.26 -2.87 0.34
N TYR A 15 26.02 -2.08 -0.42
CA TYR A 15 26.08 -2.23 -1.87
C TYR A 15 26.79 -3.50 -2.35
N ALA A 16 27.77 -4.01 -1.60
CA ALA A 16 28.35 -5.31 -1.88
C ALA A 16 27.31 -6.45 -1.79
N THR A 17 26.22 -6.23 -1.04
CA THR A 17 25.15 -7.22 -0.85
C THR A 17 24.07 -7.12 -1.93
N LEU A 18 23.86 -5.94 -2.53
CA LEU A 18 22.75 -5.70 -3.47
C LEU A 18 23.14 -5.63 -4.96
N GLY A 19 24.44 -5.60 -5.29
CA GLY A 19 24.91 -5.67 -6.69
C GLY A 19 24.76 -4.38 -7.51
N GLU A 20 24.13 -3.33 -6.98
CA GLU A 20 24.10 -1.99 -7.57
C GLU A 20 24.61 -0.95 -6.57
N LYS A 21 25.19 0.16 -7.07
CA LYS A 21 25.59 1.33 -6.28
C LYS A 21 24.78 2.55 -6.71
N SER A 22 23.98 3.11 -5.81
CA SER A 22 23.54 4.50 -5.92
C SER A 22 24.37 5.40 -4.99
N GLU A 23 24.45 6.70 -5.26
CA GLU A 23 25.26 7.61 -4.44
C GLU A 23 24.50 8.01 -3.17
N ILE A 24 24.82 7.40 -2.02
CA ILE A 24 24.35 7.87 -0.70
C ILE A 24 25.41 8.84 -0.17
N ALA A 25 25.08 10.12 -0.14
CA ALA A 25 25.97 11.21 0.24
C ALA A 25 25.56 11.89 1.57
N THR A 26 24.34 11.66 2.06
CA THR A 26 23.81 12.28 3.28
C THR A 26 23.21 11.27 4.27
N VAL A 27 23.09 11.68 5.53
CA VAL A 27 22.43 10.88 6.58
C VAL A 27 20.96 10.67 6.25
N GLU A 28 20.29 11.66 5.67
CA GLU A 28 18.89 11.57 5.25
C GLU A 28 18.70 10.50 4.17
N GLN A 29 19.58 10.45 3.15
CA GLN A 29 19.56 9.42 2.12
C GLN A 29 19.81 8.01 2.70
N MET A 30 20.69 7.91 3.69
CA MET A 30 20.97 6.65 4.39
C MET A 30 19.74 6.16 5.17
N VAL A 31 19.01 7.06 5.83
CA VAL A 31 17.74 6.74 6.52
C VAL A 31 16.65 6.33 5.52
N GLU A 32 16.60 6.95 4.34
CA GLU A 32 15.64 6.56 3.29
C GLU A 32 15.88 5.15 2.78
N VAL A 33 17.15 4.80 2.55
CA VAL A 33 17.56 3.45 2.16
C VAL A 33 17.19 2.43 3.24
N PHE A 34 17.41 2.76 4.51
CA PHE A 34 16.98 1.90 5.62
C PHE A 34 15.45 1.66 5.62
N VAL A 35 14.67 2.73 5.45
CA VAL A 35 13.20 2.61 5.42
C VAL A 35 12.77 1.69 4.27
N VAL A 36 13.41 1.78 3.11
CA VAL A 36 13.15 0.88 1.97
C VAL A 36 13.45 -0.57 2.34
N LEU A 37 14.64 -0.87 2.88
CA LEU A 37 15.02 -2.24 3.26
C LEU A 37 14.11 -2.86 4.32
N TYR A 38 13.74 -2.07 5.32
CA TYR A 38 12.83 -2.52 6.36
C TYR A 38 11.43 -2.86 5.81
N LEU A 39 10.99 -2.10 4.80
CA LEU A 39 9.69 -2.30 4.15
C LEU A 39 9.71 -3.45 3.12
N GLU A 40 10.84 -3.71 2.49
CA GLU A 40 11.03 -4.79 1.51
C GLU A 40 11.38 -6.14 2.14
N ALA A 41 11.73 -6.17 3.44
CA ALA A 41 12.03 -7.39 4.16
C ALA A 41 10.81 -8.33 4.26
N ASN A 42 11.01 -9.56 3.78
CA ASN A 42 9.97 -10.59 3.64
C ASN A 42 9.60 -11.28 4.97
N ASP A 43 10.46 -11.19 5.98
CA ASP A 43 10.25 -11.77 7.30
C ASP A 43 10.84 -10.91 8.42
N ASN A 44 10.61 -11.33 9.66
CA ASN A 44 11.03 -10.58 10.84
C ASN A 44 12.55 -10.64 11.06
N TYR A 45 13.25 -11.66 10.58
CA TYR A 45 14.70 -11.81 10.73
C TYR A 45 15.44 -10.80 9.86
N GLU A 46 14.99 -10.62 8.61
CA GLU A 46 15.56 -9.61 7.70
C GLU A 46 15.25 -8.17 8.18
N ARG A 47 14.08 -7.95 8.81
CA ARG A 47 13.77 -6.67 9.49
C ARG A 47 14.69 -6.41 10.67
N GLU A 48 14.96 -7.43 11.48
CA GLU A 48 15.87 -7.36 12.62
C GLU A 48 17.29 -7.03 12.17
N LYS A 49 17.79 -7.69 11.12
CA LYS A 49 19.11 -7.45 10.54
C LYS A 49 19.26 -6.04 9.98
N ALA A 50 18.21 -5.50 9.34
CA ALA A 50 18.16 -4.11 8.90
C ALA A 50 18.19 -3.14 10.09
N ALA A 51 17.48 -3.42 11.17
CA ALA A 51 17.48 -2.62 12.40
C ALA A 51 18.83 -2.66 13.14
N TYR A 52 19.46 -3.84 13.24
CA TYR A 52 20.79 -4.02 13.86
C TYR A 52 21.88 -3.24 13.14
N SER A 53 21.74 -3.09 11.83
CA SER A 53 22.66 -2.31 11.00
C SER A 53 22.69 -0.81 11.36
N ILE A 54 21.60 -0.27 11.91
CA ILE A 54 21.53 1.12 12.42
C ILE A 54 22.29 1.29 13.73
N LEU A 55 22.16 0.32 14.65
CA LEU A 55 22.74 0.38 16.00
C LEU A 55 24.26 0.60 15.97
N MET A 56 24.92 0.17 14.90
CA MET A 56 26.37 0.26 14.71
C MET A 56 26.85 1.65 14.25
N ILE A 57 25.94 2.61 14.01
CA ILE A 57 26.24 3.88 13.31
C ILE A 57 26.28 5.12 14.23
N HIS A 58 25.82 5.06 15.50
CA HIS A 58 25.82 6.27 16.34
C HIS A 58 27.23 6.62 16.91
N PRO A 59 27.75 7.87 16.76
CA PRO A 59 29.17 8.14 17.02
C PRO A 59 29.57 8.54 18.45
N LYS A 60 28.67 8.82 19.39
CA LYS A 60 29.07 9.26 20.75
C LYS A 60 28.01 8.91 21.79
N GLU A 61 28.21 7.79 22.48
CA GLU A 61 27.97 7.56 23.92
C GLU A 61 28.07 6.05 24.17
N LYS A 62 28.68 5.65 25.29
CA LYS A 62 28.74 4.23 25.69
C LYS A 62 27.33 3.81 26.08
N LEU A 63 26.61 3.20 25.13
CA LEU A 63 25.26 2.69 25.31
C LEU A 63 25.27 1.52 26.30
N THR A 64 24.53 1.65 27.41
CA THR A 64 24.39 0.59 28.41
C THR A 64 23.11 -0.23 28.25
N ALA A 65 22.12 0.26 27.50
CA ALA A 65 20.88 -0.48 27.25
C ALA A 65 20.17 -0.06 25.93
N PHE A 66 19.35 -0.95 25.40
CA PHE A 66 18.63 -0.84 24.11
C PHE A 66 17.51 0.21 24.13
N GLU A 67 16.97 0.54 25.31
CA GLU A 67 15.85 1.49 25.48
C GLU A 67 16.24 2.97 25.32
N GLU A 68 17.54 3.32 25.29
CA GLU A 68 18.03 4.71 25.32
C GLU A 68 18.26 5.32 23.92
N LEU A 69 18.09 4.52 22.86
CA LEU A 69 18.76 4.73 21.56
C LEU A 69 18.04 5.66 20.57
N ILE A 70 16.87 6.17 20.95
CA ILE A 70 15.80 6.79 20.16
C ILE A 70 14.56 6.17 20.78
N ASP A 71 13.55 6.96 21.15
CA ASP A 71 12.26 6.38 21.49
C ASP A 71 11.82 5.59 20.25
N VAL A 72 11.94 4.27 20.32
CA VAL A 72 11.59 3.36 19.23
C VAL A 72 10.16 3.67 18.80
N GLN A 73 9.29 4.08 19.73
CA GLN A 73 7.96 4.56 19.42
C GLN A 73 7.95 5.86 18.59
N GLU A 74 8.85 6.82 18.80
CA GLU A 74 9.00 8.00 17.94
C GLU A 74 9.50 7.65 16.53
N LEU A 75 10.46 6.73 16.40
CA LEU A 75 10.90 6.26 15.08
C LEU A 75 9.75 5.55 14.34
N TYR A 76 9.01 4.69 15.05
CA TYR A 76 7.80 4.05 14.53
C TYR A 76 6.73 5.08 14.15
N LYS A 77 6.49 6.11 14.98
CA LYS A 77 5.55 7.20 14.69
C LYS A 77 5.98 8.00 13.45
N TYR A 78 7.26 8.31 13.31
CA TYR A 78 7.79 9.04 12.15
C TYR A 78 7.70 8.20 10.88
N ALA A 79 8.13 6.94 10.91
CA ALA A 79 8.02 6.02 9.78
C ALA A 79 6.55 5.81 9.36
N ALA A 80 5.64 5.63 10.35
CA ALA A 80 4.21 5.54 10.10
C ALA A 80 3.64 6.83 9.51
N ALA A 81 4.08 8.01 9.98
CA ALA A 81 3.65 9.30 9.46
C ALA A 81 4.16 9.56 8.03
N LYS A 82 5.42 9.24 7.72
CA LYS A 82 6.00 9.33 6.37
C LYS A 82 5.28 8.37 5.42
N GLN A 83 5.06 7.12 5.85
CA GLN A 83 4.31 6.12 5.07
C GLN A 83 2.85 6.55 4.83
N LYS A 84 2.19 7.14 5.84
CA LYS A 84 0.83 7.69 5.71
C LYS A 84 0.79 8.86 4.71
N ARG A 85 1.77 9.77 4.75
CA ARG A 85 1.89 10.88 3.77
C ARG A 85 2.10 10.37 2.34
N VAL A 86 2.99 9.41 2.14
CA VAL A 86 3.22 8.80 0.82
C VAL A 86 1.95 8.11 0.31
N LYS A 87 1.25 7.33 1.14
CA LYS A 87 -0.01 6.67 0.78
C LYS A 87 -1.13 7.67 0.49
N ASN A 88 -1.25 8.74 1.28
CA ASN A 88 -2.24 9.80 1.05
C ASN A 88 -1.95 10.56 -0.24
N GLY A 89 -0.69 10.92 -0.49
CA GLY A 89 -0.28 11.58 -1.74
C GLY A 89 -0.53 10.70 -2.97
N ALA A 90 -0.31 9.38 -2.87
CA ALA A 90 -0.62 8.45 -3.95
C ALA A 90 -2.13 8.35 -4.23
N LYS A 91 -2.97 8.33 -3.17
CA LYS A 91 -4.43 8.35 -3.30
C LYS A 91 -4.90 9.66 -3.95
N GLU A 92 -4.48 10.81 -3.43
CA GLU A 92 -4.83 12.13 -3.97
C GLU A 92 -4.38 12.27 -5.43
N ALA A 93 -3.19 11.77 -5.78
CA ALA A 93 -2.71 11.74 -7.15
C ALA A 93 -3.54 10.83 -8.07
N GLN A 94 -4.07 9.71 -7.58
CA GLN A 94 -5.00 8.88 -8.35
C GLN A 94 -6.33 9.58 -8.57
N GLU A 95 -6.94 10.15 -7.52
CA GLU A 95 -8.21 10.89 -7.64
C GLU A 95 -8.07 12.08 -8.60
N ARG A 96 -6.96 12.84 -8.52
CA ARG A 96 -6.66 13.91 -9.48
C ARG A 96 -6.64 13.41 -10.92
N ARG A 97 -5.96 12.28 -11.18
CA ARG A 97 -5.89 11.69 -12.54
C ARG A 97 -7.26 11.27 -13.06
N HIS A 98 -8.14 10.74 -12.21
CA HIS A 98 -9.52 10.44 -12.60
C HIS A 98 -10.33 11.69 -12.93
N ARG A 99 -10.18 12.75 -12.11
CA ARG A 99 -10.84 14.04 -12.39
C ARG A 99 -10.36 14.64 -13.71
N GLU A 100 -9.07 14.57 -14.00
CA GLU A 100 -8.49 15.00 -15.28
C GLU A 100 -9.00 14.16 -16.46
N ARG A 101 -9.22 12.86 -16.27
CA ARG A 101 -9.81 11.96 -17.28
C ARG A 101 -11.33 12.13 -17.41
N GLY A 102 -11.98 12.85 -16.50
CA GLY A 102 -13.42 13.08 -16.51
C GLY A 102 -14.25 11.88 -16.06
N ASP A 103 -13.66 10.90 -15.37
CA ASP A 103 -14.30 9.64 -15.00
C ASP A 103 -14.39 9.42 -13.48
N PHE A 104 -14.32 10.53 -12.73
CA PHE A 104 -14.51 10.58 -11.29
C PHE A 104 -15.96 10.98 -10.96
N SER A 105 -16.84 10.00 -10.78
CA SER A 105 -18.28 10.26 -10.58
C SER A 105 -18.94 9.45 -9.45
N LEU A 106 -18.20 8.59 -8.74
CA LEU A 106 -18.73 7.87 -7.58
C LEU A 106 -19.17 8.84 -6.47
N THR A 107 -20.43 8.75 -6.05
CA THR A 107 -20.97 9.51 -4.92
C THR A 107 -20.90 8.75 -3.60
N ASP A 108 -20.95 9.47 -2.46
CA ASP A 108 -20.97 8.85 -1.12
C ASP A 108 -22.17 7.89 -0.95
N SER A 109 -23.35 8.27 -1.45
CA SER A 109 -24.55 7.41 -1.38
C SER A 109 -24.39 6.12 -2.20
N GLU A 110 -23.75 6.18 -3.36
CA GLU A 110 -23.47 4.98 -4.17
C GLU A 110 -22.45 4.07 -3.49
N TRP A 111 -21.43 4.67 -2.87
CA TRP A 111 -20.46 3.93 -2.07
C TRP A 111 -21.11 3.23 -0.87
N GLU A 112 -21.94 3.93 -0.10
CA GLU A 112 -22.67 3.35 1.03
C GLU A 112 -23.55 2.17 0.60
N LYS A 113 -24.24 2.31 -0.55
CA LYS A 113 -25.03 1.22 -1.14
C LYS A 113 -24.16 0.03 -1.51
N ALA A 114 -22.97 0.24 -2.08
CA ALA A 114 -22.02 -0.82 -2.37
C ALA A 114 -21.59 -1.54 -1.08
N VAL A 115 -21.14 -0.78 -0.07
CA VAL A 115 -20.71 -1.33 1.22
C VAL A 115 -21.83 -2.15 1.88
N HIS A 116 -23.05 -1.62 1.87
CA HIS A 116 -24.22 -2.32 2.41
C HIS A 116 -24.55 -3.58 1.59
N HIS A 117 -24.50 -3.50 0.26
CA HIS A 117 -24.71 -4.64 -0.62
C HIS A 117 -23.77 -5.80 -0.29
N PHE A 118 -22.51 -5.52 0.07
CA PHE A 118 -21.52 -6.54 0.47
C PHE A 118 -21.54 -6.87 1.97
N GLY A 119 -22.51 -6.38 2.75
CA GLY A 119 -22.68 -6.73 4.16
C GLY A 119 -21.69 -6.05 5.11
N ASN A 120 -21.12 -4.90 4.73
CA ASN A 120 -20.02 -4.22 5.42
C ASN A 120 -18.75 -5.07 5.51
N GLU A 121 -18.51 -5.89 4.48
CA GLU A 121 -17.37 -6.79 4.38
C GLU A 121 -16.59 -6.52 3.09
N CYS A 122 -15.34 -6.99 3.05
CA CYS A 122 -14.58 -7.06 1.81
C CYS A 122 -15.35 -7.94 0.80
N ALA A 123 -15.56 -7.43 -0.41
CA ALA A 123 -16.22 -8.15 -1.49
C ALA A 123 -15.52 -9.49 -1.82
N TYR A 124 -14.19 -9.54 -1.66
CA TYR A 124 -13.37 -10.72 -1.86
C TYR A 124 -13.31 -11.63 -0.63
N CYS A 125 -12.53 -11.27 0.39
CA CYS A 125 -12.23 -12.19 1.50
C CYS A 125 -13.28 -12.22 2.63
N GLY A 126 -14.33 -11.40 2.56
CA GLY A 126 -15.38 -11.37 3.59
C GLY A 126 -15.00 -10.78 4.95
N LYS A 127 -13.75 -10.36 5.14
CA LYS A 127 -13.32 -9.77 6.42
C LYS A 127 -13.90 -8.36 6.61
N ARG A 128 -14.31 -8.06 7.84
CA ARG A 128 -14.78 -6.74 8.30
C ARG A 128 -13.62 -5.80 8.68
N ASN A 129 -12.72 -5.59 7.73
CA ASN A 129 -11.59 -4.67 7.89
C ASN A 129 -11.95 -3.28 7.32
N LYS A 130 -11.04 -2.31 7.49
CA LYS A 130 -11.16 -1.02 6.80
C LYS A 130 -11.32 -1.22 5.29
N LEU A 131 -12.47 -0.80 4.77
CA LEU A 131 -12.82 -0.88 3.35
C LEU A 131 -12.24 0.30 2.58
N THR A 132 -11.88 0.06 1.34
CA THR A 132 -11.31 1.01 0.39
C THR A 132 -11.98 0.86 -0.96
N PHE A 133 -11.92 1.92 -1.77
CA PHE A 133 -12.36 1.91 -3.16
C PHE A 133 -11.42 1.01 -3.97
N GLU A 134 -11.88 -0.19 -4.30
CA GLU A 134 -11.17 -1.08 -5.20
C GLU A 134 -11.70 -0.87 -6.62
N HIS A 135 -10.78 -0.85 -7.58
CA HIS A 135 -11.10 -0.80 -8.99
C HIS A 135 -11.12 -2.21 -9.56
N VAL A 136 -12.30 -2.69 -9.97
CA VAL A 136 -12.46 -4.03 -10.56
C VAL A 136 -11.63 -4.12 -11.84
N VAL A 137 -11.86 -3.19 -12.78
CA VAL A 137 -10.94 -2.89 -13.87
C VAL A 137 -9.92 -1.87 -13.36
N PRO A 138 -8.62 -2.19 -13.31
CA PRO A 138 -7.59 -1.27 -12.83
C PRO A 138 -7.56 0.06 -13.58
N PHE A 139 -7.21 1.14 -12.87
CA PHE A 139 -7.02 2.46 -13.48
C PHE A 139 -6.06 2.44 -14.68
N SER A 140 -4.94 1.70 -14.55
CA SER A 140 -3.93 1.53 -15.60
C SER A 140 -4.46 0.84 -16.86
N LYS A 141 -5.60 0.13 -16.75
CA LYS A 141 -6.30 -0.54 -17.86
C LYS A 141 -7.57 0.20 -18.28
N GLY A 142 -7.73 1.46 -17.88
CA GLY A 142 -8.84 2.30 -18.30
C GLY A 142 -10.07 2.26 -17.37
N GLY A 143 -10.03 1.57 -16.23
CA GLY A 143 -11.18 1.50 -15.33
C GLY A 143 -11.48 2.84 -14.64
N SER A 144 -12.75 3.22 -14.62
CA SER A 144 -13.26 4.49 -14.10
C SER A 144 -13.39 4.51 -12.57
N PHE A 145 -13.54 5.71 -12.00
CA PHE A 145 -13.87 5.91 -10.59
C PHE A 145 -15.37 6.21 -10.45
N ASP A 146 -16.18 5.18 -10.70
CA ASP A 146 -17.63 5.24 -10.63
C ASP A 146 -18.22 3.93 -10.05
N LYS A 147 -19.53 3.94 -9.76
CA LYS A 147 -20.21 2.78 -9.16
C LYS A 147 -20.19 1.50 -10.02
N LYS A 148 -19.93 1.61 -11.33
CA LYS A 148 -19.86 0.46 -12.25
C LYS A 148 -18.53 -0.26 -12.18
N ASN A 149 -17.50 0.38 -11.62
CA ASN A 149 -16.16 -0.18 -11.54
C ASN A 149 -15.59 -0.23 -10.12
N ILE A 150 -16.20 0.45 -9.15
CA ILE A 150 -15.74 0.48 -7.76
C ILE A 150 -16.55 -0.45 -6.86
N ILE A 151 -15.85 -1.33 -6.13
CA ILE A 151 -16.44 -2.19 -5.09
C ILE A 151 -15.69 -2.04 -3.75
N PRO A 152 -16.31 -2.43 -2.62
CA PRO A 152 -15.63 -2.40 -1.33
C PRO A 152 -14.64 -3.57 -1.17
N ALA A 153 -13.36 -3.26 -1.00
CA ALA A 153 -12.37 -4.26 -0.61
C ALA A 153 -11.49 -3.78 0.55
N CYS A 154 -10.99 -4.71 1.36
CA CYS A 154 -10.02 -4.37 2.40
C CYS A 154 -8.68 -3.97 1.77
N THR A 155 -7.87 -3.20 2.51
CA THR A 155 -6.55 -2.74 2.06
C THR A 155 -5.64 -3.88 1.59
N VAL A 156 -5.68 -5.03 2.26
CA VAL A 156 -4.85 -6.20 1.92
C VAL A 156 -5.23 -6.77 0.55
N CYS A 157 -6.53 -7.00 0.30
CA CYS A 157 -7.00 -7.51 -0.99
C CYS A 157 -6.77 -6.50 -2.12
N ASN A 158 -7.12 -5.24 -1.90
CA ASN A 158 -6.95 -4.17 -2.90
C ASN A 158 -5.47 -4.01 -3.30
N SER A 159 -4.56 -3.98 -2.32
CA SER A 159 -3.11 -3.90 -2.60
C SER A 159 -2.56 -5.18 -3.23
N SER A 160 -3.04 -6.36 -2.83
CA SER A 160 -2.59 -7.64 -3.43
C SER A 160 -3.04 -7.80 -4.88
N LYS A 161 -4.24 -7.34 -5.24
CA LYS A 161 -4.72 -7.36 -6.62
C LYS A 161 -3.94 -6.41 -7.52
N ASN A 162 -3.63 -5.21 -7.02
CA ASN A 162 -2.91 -4.19 -7.77
C ASN A 162 -3.55 -3.92 -9.15
N ASP A 163 -2.83 -4.17 -10.25
CA ASP A 163 -3.28 -3.97 -11.63
C ASP A 163 -3.70 -5.26 -12.34
N MET A 164 -3.84 -6.35 -11.61
CA MET A 164 -4.36 -7.61 -12.14
C MET A 164 -5.86 -7.52 -12.43
N ASP A 165 -6.31 -8.31 -13.39
CA ASP A 165 -7.73 -8.56 -13.58
C ASP A 165 -8.32 -9.22 -12.32
N PHE A 166 -9.50 -8.78 -11.89
CA PHE A 166 -10.05 -9.24 -10.61
C PHE A 166 -10.34 -10.73 -10.59
N SER A 167 -10.86 -11.28 -11.70
CA SER A 167 -11.24 -12.70 -11.77
C SER A 167 -9.99 -13.58 -11.78
N VAL A 168 -8.98 -13.18 -12.56
CA VAL A 168 -7.69 -13.88 -12.62
C VAL A 168 -7.01 -13.84 -11.25
N TRP A 169 -6.93 -12.67 -10.62
CA TRP A 169 -6.29 -12.54 -9.32
C TRP A 169 -7.05 -13.31 -8.23
N TYR A 170 -8.38 -13.17 -8.17
CA TYR A 170 -9.18 -13.71 -7.09
C TYR A 170 -9.20 -15.25 -7.09
N ARG A 171 -9.29 -15.87 -8.28
CA ARG A 171 -9.23 -17.34 -8.45
C ARG A 171 -7.89 -17.95 -8.02
N ASN A 172 -6.84 -17.15 -7.93
CA ASN A 172 -5.52 -17.59 -7.46
C ASN A 172 -5.29 -17.33 -5.96
N GLN A 173 -6.30 -16.89 -5.20
CA GLN A 173 -6.18 -16.66 -3.76
C GLN A 173 -6.54 -17.91 -2.94
N LEU A 174 -5.83 -18.11 -1.83
CA LEU A 174 -6.14 -19.20 -0.87
C LEU A 174 -7.54 -19.07 -0.23
N PHE A 175 -8.11 -17.87 -0.24
CA PHE A 175 -9.44 -17.57 0.29
C PHE A 175 -10.49 -17.42 -0.82
N TYR A 176 -10.21 -17.90 -2.04
CA TYR A 176 -11.17 -17.86 -3.14
C TYR A 176 -12.49 -18.54 -2.76
N ASP A 177 -13.58 -17.87 -3.13
CA ASP A 177 -14.95 -18.33 -2.93
C ASP A 177 -15.75 -17.94 -4.18
N GLU A 178 -16.25 -18.96 -4.89
CA GLU A 178 -17.01 -18.80 -6.14
C GLU A 178 -18.32 -18.02 -5.93
N ILE A 179 -19.01 -18.23 -4.81
CA ILE A 179 -20.26 -17.52 -4.49
C ILE A 179 -19.98 -16.03 -4.32
N ARG A 180 -18.85 -15.67 -3.71
CA ARG A 180 -18.42 -14.28 -3.61
C ARG A 180 -18.02 -13.68 -4.97
N GLU A 181 -17.35 -14.45 -5.84
CA GLU A 181 -17.07 -14.00 -7.21
C GLU A 181 -18.36 -13.70 -7.96
N GLN A 182 -19.32 -14.63 -7.92
CA GLN A 182 -20.64 -14.46 -8.54
C GLN A 182 -21.39 -13.24 -7.97
N ARG A 183 -21.28 -12.98 -6.66
CA ARG A 183 -21.87 -11.79 -6.03
C ARG A 183 -21.26 -10.50 -6.57
N VAL A 184 -19.94 -10.45 -6.78
CA VAL A 184 -19.27 -9.29 -7.39
C VAL A 184 -19.80 -9.09 -8.82
N ILE A 185 -19.84 -10.14 -9.63
CA ILE A 185 -20.34 -10.09 -11.01
C ILE A 185 -21.80 -9.62 -11.05
N ALA A 186 -22.66 -10.19 -10.21
CA ALA A 186 -24.07 -9.83 -10.12
C ALA A 186 -24.27 -8.36 -9.73
N TYR A 187 -23.50 -7.86 -8.76
CA TYR A 187 -23.53 -6.46 -8.37
C TYR A 187 -23.18 -5.52 -9.54
N LEU A 188 -22.09 -5.82 -10.26
CA LEU A 188 -21.64 -4.99 -11.39
C LEU A 188 -22.66 -4.98 -12.53
N ASN A 189 -23.25 -6.14 -12.85
CA ASN A 189 -24.31 -6.24 -13.86
C ASN A 189 -25.54 -5.41 -13.46
N GLN A 190 -26.01 -5.56 -12.22
CA GLN A 190 -27.15 -4.80 -11.70
C GLN A 190 -26.93 -3.28 -11.81
N VAL A 191 -25.74 -2.81 -11.43
CA VAL A 191 -25.40 -1.38 -11.49
C VAL A 191 -25.32 -0.88 -12.93
N ASN A 192 -24.81 -1.70 -13.85
CA ASN A 192 -24.76 -1.35 -15.27
C ASN A 192 -26.15 -1.23 -15.89
N GLU A 193 -27.04 -2.18 -15.61
CA GLU A 193 -28.43 -2.18 -16.12
C GLU A 193 -29.21 -0.94 -15.63
N LEU A 194 -29.15 -0.64 -14.33
CA LEU A 194 -29.78 0.55 -13.75
C LEU A 194 -29.29 1.86 -14.38
N SER A 195 -28.01 1.91 -14.74
CA SER A 195 -27.44 3.11 -15.34
C SER A 195 -27.91 3.31 -16.78
N SER A 196 -28.09 2.22 -17.54
CA SER A 196 -28.61 2.27 -18.91
C SER A 196 -30.09 2.68 -18.96
N SER A 197 -30.90 2.25 -17.98
CA SER A 197 -32.31 2.62 -17.88
C SER A 197 -32.57 4.08 -17.51
N LEU A 198 -31.60 4.77 -16.91
CA LEU A 198 -31.69 6.19 -16.52
C LEU A 198 -31.17 7.15 -17.61
N SER A 199 -30.47 6.62 -18.62
CA SER A 199 -29.95 7.37 -19.77
C SER A 199 -30.81 7.23 -21.03
N SER A 200 -31.91 6.47 -20.97
CA SER A 200 -32.88 6.27 -22.04
C SER A 200 -34.14 7.08 -21.78
#